data_AF-A0A8D8LG51-F1
#
_entry.id   AF-A0A8D8LG51-F1
#
_cell.length_a   1.000
_cell.length_b   1.000
_cell.length_c   1.000
_cell.angle_alpha   90.00
_cell.angle_beta   90.00
_cell.angle_gamma   90.00
#
_symmetry.space_group_name_H-M   'P 1'
#
loop_
_entity.id
_entity.type
_entity.pdbx_description
1 polymer ?
#
loop_
_entity_poly.entity_id
_entity_poly.type
_entity_poly.pdbx_seq_one_letter_code
_entity_poly.pdbx_strand_id
1 'polypeptide(L)'
;MRLFVTIAAALLCPVVLGAESEQIATFKSFEEAAYDCAPYYLLDDSTVRRFLANPEHPSGCGDSRLARCVLIDLVAWDDEAGIKENVIWQFFEPYRCNDYAERTRECIAGLRIQDVNERAQESLRCYLHHYGKLIPSKKYFVPLPDSGLLQLKRDDYLLAGTPWHVLEEVAEGNFSREYELAKALFIGAVRGGFLDFSTKEFYMDRVYTQFTFPSLLSEEAARCQAKVTREFHTNDPIALVFEKIKRCLEVYQPLLDLLKESAAQLVAKKPKGCGGKSSGCGCHSCCAERNDAYYPRPHY
;
A
#
# COMPACT_ATOMS: atom_id res chain seq x y z
N MET A 1 30.10 18.85 63.06
CA MET A 1 30.46 17.89 62.00
C MET A 1 29.38 17.98 60.93
N ARG A 2 29.74 18.47 59.74
CA ARG A 2 28.86 18.67 58.58
C ARG A 2 28.55 17.32 57.93
N LEU A 3 27.38 17.16 57.30
CA LEU A 3 27.16 16.62 55.94
C LEU A 3 25.64 16.39 55.76
N PHE A 4 24.92 17.32 55.12
CA PHE A 4 24.67 17.44 53.68
C PHE A 4 23.51 16.56 53.20
N VAL A 5 22.39 17.26 52.98
CA VAL A 5 21.17 16.87 52.27
C VAL A 5 21.53 16.52 50.82
N THR A 6 21.16 15.33 50.35
CA THR A 6 21.19 14.97 48.93
C THR A 6 19.76 14.70 48.44
N ILE A 7 19.20 15.72 47.80
CA ILE A 7 18.00 15.62 46.96
C ILE A 7 18.41 14.86 45.70
N ALA A 8 17.97 13.62 45.56
CA ALA A 8 18.05 12.90 44.30
C ALA A 8 16.92 13.40 43.38
N ALA A 9 17.21 14.42 42.59
CA ALA A 9 16.39 14.81 41.45
C ALA A 9 16.51 13.71 40.39
N ALA A 10 15.57 12.76 40.40
CA ALA A 10 15.42 11.82 39.31
C ALA A 10 15.06 12.60 38.04
N LEU A 11 16.03 12.73 37.15
CA LEU A 11 15.86 13.17 35.77
C LEU A 11 14.80 12.28 35.11
N LEU A 12 13.56 12.75 35.09
CA LEU A 12 12.54 12.35 34.14
C LEU A 12 13.03 12.82 32.77
N CYS A 13 13.85 12.00 32.12
CA CYS A 13 14.06 12.08 30.70
C CYS A 13 12.75 11.61 30.07
N PRO A 14 11.92 12.48 29.46
CA PRO A 14 10.87 11.97 28.60
C PRO A 14 11.62 11.27 27.47
N VAL A 15 11.57 9.94 27.48
CA VAL A 15 11.84 9.17 26.27
C VAL A 15 10.81 9.68 25.29
N VAL A 16 11.22 10.60 24.42
CA VAL A 16 10.52 10.89 23.18
C VAL A 16 10.61 9.56 22.43
N LEU A 17 9.64 8.68 22.69
CA LEU A 17 9.21 7.70 21.72
C LEU A 17 8.83 8.55 20.52
N GLY A 18 9.82 8.77 19.63
CA GLY A 18 9.52 9.09 18.26
C GLY A 18 8.55 8.00 17.86
N ALA A 19 7.30 8.37 17.63
CA ALA A 19 6.40 7.53 16.87
C ALA A 19 7.13 7.34 15.54
N GLU A 20 7.83 6.22 15.39
CA GLU A 20 8.18 5.73 14.07
C GLU A 20 6.84 5.70 13.35
N SER A 21 6.68 6.63 12.40
CA SER A 21 5.61 6.56 11.43
C SER A 21 5.89 5.30 10.62
N GLU A 22 5.48 4.15 11.16
CA GLU A 22 5.76 2.85 10.61
C GLU A 22 5.18 2.83 9.20
N GLN A 23 6.07 2.71 8.23
CA GLN A 23 5.69 2.59 6.84
C GLN A 23 4.90 1.29 6.72
N ILE A 24 3.66 1.38 6.22
CA ILE A 24 2.76 0.21 6.08
C ILE A 24 3.10 -0.58 4.81
N ALA A 25 3.81 0.04 3.86
CA ALA A 25 4.27 -0.62 2.65
C ALA A 25 5.06 -1.89 2.95
N THR A 26 4.64 -2.99 2.37
CA THR A 26 5.31 -4.28 2.53
C THR A 26 6.14 -4.58 1.27
N PHE A 27 7.33 -5.13 1.47
CA PHE A 27 8.19 -5.60 0.39
C PHE A 27 8.51 -7.07 0.59
N LYS A 28 8.20 -7.89 -0.41
CA LYS A 28 8.36 -9.34 -0.33
C LYS A 28 8.90 -9.89 -1.63
N SER A 29 9.75 -10.93 -1.55
CA SER A 29 10.17 -11.70 -2.71
C SER A 29 9.23 -12.89 -2.95
N PHE A 30 9.27 -13.47 -4.16
CA PHE A 30 8.49 -14.67 -4.45
C PHE A 30 8.95 -15.87 -3.60
N GLU A 31 10.25 -15.94 -3.34
CA GLU A 31 10.86 -16.95 -2.46
C GLU A 31 10.38 -16.80 -1.01
N GLU A 32 10.36 -15.58 -0.46
CA GLU A 32 9.86 -15.32 0.89
C GLU A 32 8.39 -15.72 1.03
N ALA A 33 7.55 -15.37 0.06
CA ALA A 33 6.15 -15.78 0.04
C ALA A 33 6.00 -17.32 0.00
N ALA A 34 6.87 -18.03 -0.73
CA ALA A 34 6.84 -19.49 -0.76
C ALA A 34 7.19 -20.11 0.61
N TYR A 35 8.19 -19.57 1.30
CA TYR A 35 8.53 -20.02 2.65
C TYR A 35 7.48 -19.63 3.70
N ASP A 36 6.87 -18.45 3.59
CA ASP A 36 5.76 -18.04 4.46
C ASP A 36 4.54 -18.96 4.28
N CYS A 37 4.31 -19.45 3.07
CA CYS A 37 3.19 -20.30 2.72
C CYS A 37 3.35 -21.78 3.11
N ALA A 38 4.58 -22.29 3.13
CA ALA A 38 4.86 -23.71 3.33
C ALA A 38 4.32 -24.30 4.65
N PRO A 39 4.43 -23.60 5.81
CA PRO A 39 3.90 -24.11 7.08
C PRO A 39 2.39 -24.36 7.07
N TYR A 40 1.60 -23.57 6.33
CA TYR A 40 0.13 -23.75 6.26
C TYR A 40 -0.28 -25.09 5.63
N TYR A 41 0.60 -25.70 4.83
CA TYR A 41 0.36 -26.98 4.16
C TYR A 41 1.29 -28.10 4.64
N LEU A 42 2.02 -27.87 5.73
CA LEU A 42 2.97 -28.82 6.32
C LEU A 42 4.03 -29.29 5.29
N LEU A 43 4.46 -28.39 4.41
CA LEU A 43 5.49 -28.68 3.41
C LEU A 43 6.87 -28.46 4.02
N ASP A 44 7.82 -29.34 3.70
CA ASP A 44 9.20 -29.18 4.10
C ASP A 44 9.96 -28.21 3.16
N ASP A 45 11.10 -27.70 3.65
CA ASP A 45 11.99 -26.85 2.86
C ASP A 45 12.41 -27.49 1.53
N SER A 46 12.52 -28.82 1.47
CA SER A 46 12.93 -29.53 0.27
C SER A 46 11.89 -29.39 -0.85
N THR A 47 10.61 -29.37 -0.47
CA THR A 47 9.47 -29.18 -1.35
C THR A 47 9.43 -27.74 -1.85
N VAL A 48 9.63 -26.75 -0.96
CA VAL A 48 9.70 -25.33 -1.34
C VAL A 48 10.84 -25.07 -2.32
N ARG A 49 12.05 -25.60 -2.04
CA ARG A 49 13.20 -25.46 -2.95
C ARG A 49 12.94 -26.08 -4.31
N ARG A 50 12.27 -27.24 -4.36
CA ARG A 50 11.88 -27.88 -5.62
C ARG A 50 10.88 -27.03 -6.39
N PHE A 51 9.87 -26.51 -5.71
CA PHE A 51 8.88 -25.60 -6.28
C PHE A 51 9.55 -24.34 -6.87
N LEU A 52 10.49 -23.72 -6.16
CA LEU A 52 11.22 -22.54 -6.64
C LEU A 52 12.19 -22.86 -7.78
N ALA A 53 12.82 -24.03 -7.76
CA ALA A 53 13.76 -24.46 -8.80
C ALA A 53 13.08 -24.90 -10.10
N ASN A 54 11.87 -25.45 -10.01
CA ASN A 54 11.12 -25.94 -11.16
C ASN A 54 9.60 -25.69 -11.02
N PRO A 55 9.17 -24.42 -10.99
CA PRO A 55 7.76 -24.09 -10.81
C PRO A 55 6.89 -24.48 -12.02
N GLU A 56 7.51 -24.78 -13.17
CA GLU A 56 6.84 -25.23 -14.38
C GLU A 56 6.40 -26.70 -14.35
N HIS A 57 6.98 -27.52 -13.47
CA HIS A 57 6.73 -28.97 -13.43
C HIS A 57 6.32 -29.40 -12.03
N PRO A 58 5.05 -29.18 -11.65
CA PRO A 58 4.58 -29.57 -10.34
C PRO A 58 4.60 -31.08 -10.16
N SER A 59 5.02 -31.49 -8.97
CA SER A 59 5.21 -32.88 -8.54
C SER A 59 4.00 -33.46 -7.79
N GLY A 60 2.97 -32.66 -7.51
CA GLY A 60 1.69 -33.12 -6.94
C GLY A 60 0.79 -31.98 -6.43
N CYS A 61 -0.34 -32.34 -5.79
CA CYS A 61 -1.34 -31.37 -5.29
C CYS A 61 -0.81 -30.39 -4.23
N GLY A 62 0.31 -30.71 -3.57
CA GLY A 62 0.99 -29.79 -2.67
C GLY A 62 1.47 -28.52 -3.38
N ASP A 63 1.94 -28.66 -4.62
CA ASP A 63 2.52 -27.56 -5.39
C ASP A 63 1.42 -26.59 -5.89
N SER A 64 0.22 -27.09 -6.18
CA SER A 64 -0.91 -26.24 -6.60
C SER A 64 -1.41 -25.35 -5.46
N ARG A 65 -1.49 -25.91 -4.24
CA ARG A 65 -1.86 -25.15 -3.03
C ARG A 65 -0.80 -24.14 -2.64
N LEU A 66 0.48 -24.54 -2.75
CA LEU A 66 1.60 -23.63 -2.52
C LEU A 66 1.58 -22.48 -3.52
N ALA A 67 1.41 -22.75 -4.82
CA ALA A 67 1.30 -21.71 -5.85
C ALA A 67 0.18 -20.71 -5.56
N ARG A 68 -1.03 -21.20 -5.24
CA ARG A 68 -2.16 -20.32 -4.87
C ARG A 68 -1.84 -19.46 -3.65
N CYS A 69 -1.28 -20.06 -2.60
CA CYS A 69 -0.93 -19.31 -1.39
C CYS A 69 0.10 -18.23 -1.67
N VAL A 70 1.15 -18.54 -2.43
CA VAL A 70 2.18 -17.55 -2.81
C VAL A 70 1.55 -16.38 -3.54
N LEU A 71 0.68 -16.64 -4.52
CA LEU A 71 0.03 -15.56 -5.25
C LEU A 71 -0.94 -14.75 -4.37
N ILE A 72 -1.60 -15.36 -3.38
CA ILE A 72 -2.45 -14.63 -2.41
C ILE A 72 -1.60 -13.77 -1.48
N ASP A 73 -0.51 -14.31 -0.94
CA ASP A 73 0.39 -13.62 -0.02
C ASP A 73 1.08 -12.41 -0.70
N LEU A 74 1.34 -12.51 -2.00
CA LEU A 74 1.82 -11.41 -2.83
C LEU A 74 0.70 -10.48 -3.34
N VAL A 75 -0.57 -10.76 -3.02
CA VAL A 75 -1.76 -10.03 -3.50
C VAL A 75 -1.86 -10.02 -5.03
N ALA A 76 -1.30 -11.04 -5.67
CA ALA A 76 -1.29 -11.28 -7.11
C ALA A 76 -2.41 -12.22 -7.59
N TRP A 77 -3.30 -12.67 -6.69
CA TRP A 77 -4.40 -13.57 -7.01
C TRP A 77 -5.70 -13.15 -6.34
N ASP A 78 -6.79 -13.43 -7.04
CA ASP A 78 -8.17 -13.36 -6.57
C ASP A 78 -8.87 -14.68 -6.91
N ASP A 79 -9.61 -15.27 -5.97
CA ASP A 79 -10.27 -16.56 -6.20
C ASP A 79 -11.43 -16.47 -7.20
N GLU A 80 -11.97 -15.28 -7.43
CA GLU A 80 -13.05 -15.05 -8.40
C GLU A 80 -12.48 -14.57 -9.74
N ALA A 81 -11.62 -13.54 -9.72
CA ALA A 81 -11.08 -12.90 -10.93
C ALA A 81 -9.79 -13.55 -11.46
N GLY A 82 -9.07 -14.32 -10.65
CA GLY A 82 -7.81 -14.96 -11.03
C GLY A 82 -6.59 -14.06 -10.82
N ILE A 83 -5.60 -14.21 -11.70
CA ILE A 83 -4.29 -13.57 -11.55
C ILE A 83 -4.35 -12.05 -11.83
N LYS A 84 -3.69 -11.25 -10.99
CA LYS A 84 -3.63 -9.80 -11.10
C LYS A 84 -2.36 -9.36 -11.82
N GLU A 85 -2.49 -9.06 -13.12
CA GLU A 85 -1.36 -8.71 -13.98
C GLU A 85 -0.55 -7.51 -13.45
N ASN A 86 -1.23 -6.50 -12.90
CA ASN A 86 -0.61 -5.32 -12.30
C ASN A 86 0.29 -5.63 -11.09
N VAL A 87 0.20 -6.82 -10.52
CA VAL A 87 1.01 -7.24 -9.36
C VAL A 87 2.05 -8.28 -9.75
N ILE A 88 1.68 -9.32 -10.49
CA ILE A 88 2.59 -10.43 -10.77
C ILE A 88 3.76 -10.04 -11.68
N TRP A 89 3.57 -9.07 -12.57
CA TRP A 89 4.58 -8.67 -13.57
C TRP A 89 5.95 -8.32 -12.96
N GLN A 90 5.96 -7.70 -11.77
CA GLN A 90 7.19 -7.22 -11.14
C GLN A 90 8.13 -8.37 -10.74
N PHE A 91 7.60 -9.57 -10.54
CA PHE A 91 8.40 -10.75 -10.16
C PHE A 91 9.08 -11.42 -11.36
N PHE A 92 8.88 -10.92 -12.58
CA PHE A 92 9.41 -11.52 -13.80
C PHE A 92 10.32 -10.55 -14.57
N GLU A 93 11.39 -11.09 -15.14
CA GLU A 93 12.14 -10.45 -16.22
C GLU A 93 11.48 -10.86 -17.55
N PRO A 94 10.82 -9.93 -18.27
CA PRO A 94 10.09 -10.27 -19.49
C PRO A 94 11.02 -10.77 -20.59
N TYR A 95 10.52 -11.65 -21.45
CA TYR A 95 11.25 -12.05 -22.65
C TYR A 95 11.45 -10.85 -23.59
N ARG A 96 12.49 -10.93 -24.44
CA ARG A 96 12.84 -9.85 -25.39
C ARG A 96 11.86 -9.72 -26.56
N CYS A 97 10.95 -10.67 -26.75
CA CYS A 97 9.92 -10.58 -27.79
C CYS A 97 8.86 -9.55 -27.38
N ASN A 98 8.16 -8.93 -28.34
CA ASN A 98 7.19 -7.88 -27.99
C ASN A 98 5.78 -8.43 -27.64
N ASP A 99 5.57 -9.74 -27.79
CA ASP A 99 4.28 -10.42 -27.67
C ASP A 99 4.14 -11.23 -26.36
N TYR A 100 5.13 -11.18 -25.45
CA TYR A 100 5.12 -11.98 -24.22
C TYR A 100 3.84 -11.76 -23.39
N ALA A 101 3.39 -10.50 -23.29
CA ALA A 101 2.22 -10.13 -22.50
C ALA A 101 0.93 -10.66 -23.13
N GLU A 102 0.79 -10.53 -24.45
CA GLU A 102 -0.38 -11.02 -25.20
C GLU A 102 -0.48 -12.55 -25.11
N ARG A 103 0.62 -13.27 -25.40
CA ARG A 103 0.67 -14.73 -25.29
C ARG A 103 0.36 -15.23 -23.88
N THR A 104 0.82 -14.52 -22.85
CA THR A 104 0.52 -14.84 -21.45
C THR A 104 -0.98 -14.71 -21.17
N ARG A 105 -1.61 -13.61 -21.62
CA ARG A 105 -3.06 -13.40 -21.46
C ARG A 105 -3.89 -14.42 -22.23
N GLU A 106 -3.48 -14.76 -23.46
CA GLU A 106 -4.14 -15.81 -24.26
C GLU A 106 -4.08 -17.17 -23.57
N CYS A 107 -2.93 -17.54 -23.02
CA CYS A 107 -2.76 -18.77 -22.24
C CYS A 107 -3.72 -18.80 -21.03
N ILE A 108 -3.78 -17.72 -20.25
CA ILE A 108 -4.66 -17.61 -19.08
C ILE A 108 -6.14 -17.66 -19.48
N ALA A 109 -6.52 -16.93 -20.53
CA ALA A 109 -7.91 -16.89 -21.02
C ALA A 109 -8.39 -18.25 -21.56
N GLY A 110 -7.45 -19.07 -22.05
CA GLY A 110 -7.68 -20.44 -22.49
C GLY A 110 -7.93 -21.44 -21.36
N LEU A 111 -7.60 -21.11 -20.10
CA LEU A 111 -7.80 -22.01 -18.97
C LEU A 111 -9.31 -22.28 -18.74
N ARG A 112 -9.65 -23.55 -18.56
CA ARG A 112 -11.02 -24.04 -18.26
C ARG A 112 -10.99 -24.93 -17.01
N ILE A 113 -10.40 -24.41 -15.94
CA ILE A 113 -10.14 -25.14 -14.70
C ILE A 113 -11.05 -24.60 -13.59
N GLN A 114 -11.81 -25.50 -12.96
CA GLN A 114 -12.72 -25.14 -11.87
C GLN A 114 -12.02 -25.11 -10.51
N ASP A 115 -11.08 -26.02 -10.26
CA ASP A 115 -10.31 -26.00 -9.02
C ASP A 115 -9.43 -24.75 -8.95
N VAL A 116 -9.57 -24.00 -7.87
CA VAL A 116 -8.90 -22.71 -7.71
C VAL A 116 -7.39 -22.85 -7.51
N ASN A 117 -6.93 -23.96 -6.93
CA ASN A 117 -5.50 -24.20 -6.72
C ASN A 117 -4.82 -24.57 -8.04
N GLU A 118 -5.44 -25.46 -8.82
CA GLU A 118 -4.98 -25.80 -10.16
C GLU A 118 -5.03 -24.59 -11.09
N ARG A 119 -6.09 -23.77 -11.03
CA ARG A 119 -6.19 -22.56 -11.86
C ARG A 119 -5.10 -21.54 -11.52
N ALA A 120 -4.77 -21.36 -10.23
CA ALA A 120 -3.69 -20.50 -9.79
C ALA A 120 -2.32 -21.00 -10.28
N GLN A 121 -2.10 -22.31 -10.16
CA GLN A 121 -0.89 -22.96 -10.66
C GLN A 121 -0.72 -22.83 -12.17
N GLU A 122 -1.75 -23.14 -12.96
CA GLU A 122 -1.69 -23.04 -14.41
C GLU A 122 -1.57 -21.58 -14.88
N SER A 123 -2.17 -20.63 -14.17
CA SER A 123 -1.95 -19.20 -14.43
C SER A 123 -0.48 -18.80 -14.22
N LEU A 124 0.14 -19.28 -13.13
CA LEU A 124 1.57 -19.06 -12.88
C LEU A 124 2.44 -19.73 -13.98
N ARG A 125 2.06 -20.92 -14.45
CA ARG A 125 2.75 -21.61 -15.55
C ARG A 125 2.65 -20.83 -16.86
N CYS A 126 1.51 -20.20 -17.16
CA CYS A 126 1.42 -19.28 -18.30
C CYS A 126 2.45 -18.14 -18.21
N TYR A 127 2.64 -17.55 -17.03
CA TYR A 127 3.67 -16.53 -16.83
C TYR A 127 5.10 -17.07 -17.03
N LEU A 128 5.41 -18.23 -16.45
CA LEU A 128 6.72 -18.87 -16.60
C LEU A 128 7.03 -19.21 -18.06
N HIS A 129 6.04 -19.68 -18.81
CA HIS A 129 6.23 -20.13 -20.19
C HIS A 129 6.20 -19.00 -21.22
N HIS A 130 5.39 -17.97 -21.00
CA HIS A 130 5.14 -16.93 -22.00
C HIS A 130 5.61 -15.54 -21.62
N TYR A 131 5.62 -15.19 -20.33
CA TYR A 131 5.96 -13.84 -19.90
C TYR A 131 7.47 -13.66 -19.81
N GLY A 132 8.15 -14.54 -19.08
CA GLY A 132 9.59 -14.43 -18.89
C GLY A 132 10.14 -15.22 -17.70
N LYS A 133 11.34 -14.84 -17.25
CA LYS A 133 12.06 -15.53 -16.18
C LYS A 133 11.63 -15.00 -14.82
N LEU A 134 11.20 -15.89 -13.92
CA LEU A 134 10.93 -15.56 -12.51
C LEU A 134 12.21 -15.08 -11.81
N ILE A 135 12.10 -14.01 -11.00
CA ILE A 135 13.16 -13.46 -10.16
C ILE A 135 12.82 -13.77 -8.69
N PRO A 136 13.18 -14.96 -8.17
CA PRO A 136 12.62 -15.46 -6.92
C PRO A 136 13.04 -14.65 -5.69
N SER A 137 14.30 -14.21 -5.62
CA SER A 137 14.88 -13.65 -4.39
C SER A 137 14.81 -12.11 -4.29
N LYS A 138 14.41 -11.40 -5.35
CA LYS A 138 14.30 -9.93 -5.31
C LYS A 138 12.99 -9.52 -4.65
N LYS A 139 13.08 -8.59 -3.70
CA LYS A 139 11.89 -8.03 -3.02
C LYS A 139 11.23 -6.96 -3.88
N TYR A 140 9.92 -7.04 -3.96
CA TYR A 140 9.08 -6.09 -4.67
C TYR A 140 7.95 -5.58 -3.78
N PHE A 141 7.34 -4.47 -4.18
CA PHE A 141 6.24 -3.87 -3.45
C PHE A 141 5.00 -4.78 -3.51
N VAL A 142 4.44 -5.09 -2.35
CA VAL A 142 3.18 -5.84 -2.23
C VAL A 142 2.06 -4.83 -2.02
N PRO A 143 1.07 -4.76 -2.93
CA PRO A 143 -0.01 -3.79 -2.80
C PRO A 143 -0.89 -4.12 -1.60
N LEU A 144 -1.47 -3.10 -1.01
CA LEU A 144 -2.46 -3.27 0.04
C LEU A 144 -3.76 -3.81 -0.57
N PRO A 145 -4.43 -4.76 0.09
CA PRO A 145 -5.82 -5.09 -0.26
C PRO A 145 -6.72 -3.87 0.00
N ASP A 146 -7.89 -3.82 -0.62
CA ASP A 146 -8.80 -2.66 -0.56
C ASP A 146 -9.14 -2.23 0.88
N SER A 147 -9.35 -3.20 1.77
CA SER A 147 -9.56 -2.93 3.20
C SER A 147 -8.35 -2.27 3.88
N GLY A 148 -7.14 -2.68 3.49
CA GLY A 148 -5.88 -2.09 3.93
C GLY A 148 -5.70 -0.66 3.39
N LEU A 149 -6.04 -0.42 2.12
CA LEU A 149 -6.05 0.92 1.53
C LEU A 149 -7.05 1.86 2.24
N LEU A 150 -8.27 1.38 2.50
CA LEU A 150 -9.29 2.14 3.23
C LEU A 150 -8.83 2.48 4.64
N GLN A 151 -8.21 1.53 5.34
CA GLN A 151 -7.65 1.76 6.67
C GLN A 151 -6.50 2.78 6.61
N LEU A 152 -5.56 2.60 5.67
CA LEU A 152 -4.45 3.55 5.45
C LEU A 152 -4.98 4.98 5.27
N LYS A 153 -5.98 5.18 4.40
CA LYS A 153 -6.52 6.52 4.13
C LYS A 153 -7.25 7.13 5.30
N ARG A 154 -8.00 6.34 6.07
CA ARG A 154 -8.60 6.81 7.32
C ARG A 154 -7.54 7.28 8.29
N ASP A 155 -6.47 6.52 8.46
CA ASP A 155 -5.37 6.89 9.35
C ASP A 155 -4.64 8.13 8.84
N ASP A 156 -4.47 8.28 7.52
CA ASP A 156 -3.85 9.47 6.92
C ASP A 156 -4.64 10.75 7.22
N TYR A 157 -5.97 10.70 7.15
CA TYR A 157 -6.83 11.83 7.53
C TYR A 157 -6.66 12.21 9.00
N LEU A 158 -6.62 11.21 9.89
CA LEU A 158 -6.47 11.40 11.32
C LEU A 158 -5.08 11.96 11.67
N LEU A 159 -4.02 11.42 11.07
CA LEU A 159 -2.64 11.88 11.26
C LEU A 159 -2.42 13.29 10.71
N ALA A 160 -3.07 13.64 9.59
CA ALA A 160 -3.05 14.99 9.05
C ALA A 160 -3.80 16.01 9.93
N GLY A 161 -4.57 15.56 10.92
CA GLY A 161 -5.48 16.41 11.69
C GLY A 161 -6.58 17.02 10.83
N THR A 162 -7.08 16.26 9.84
CA THR A 162 -8.06 16.75 8.86
C THR A 162 -9.35 17.17 9.57
N PRO A 163 -9.80 18.43 9.45
CA PRO A 163 -11.01 18.88 10.12
C PRO A 163 -12.27 18.15 9.65
N TRP A 164 -13.22 17.91 10.55
CA TRP A 164 -14.48 17.21 10.24
C TRP A 164 -15.25 17.79 9.04
N HIS A 165 -15.30 19.12 8.92
CA HIS A 165 -16.00 19.75 7.79
C HIS A 165 -15.33 19.46 6.44
N VAL A 166 -14.00 19.27 6.42
CA VAL A 166 -13.28 18.86 5.20
C VAL A 166 -13.60 17.40 4.88
N LEU A 167 -13.69 16.52 5.88
CA LEU A 167 -14.09 15.13 5.68
C LEU A 167 -15.53 15.01 5.17
N GLU A 168 -16.44 15.86 5.65
CA GLU A 168 -17.82 15.96 5.15
C GLU A 168 -17.83 16.38 3.67
N GLU A 169 -17.09 17.45 3.31
CA GLU A 169 -16.95 17.89 1.91
C GLU A 169 -16.37 16.76 1.03
N VAL A 170 -15.31 16.08 1.48
CA VAL A 170 -14.69 14.98 0.71
C VAL A 170 -15.61 13.78 0.57
N ALA A 171 -16.36 13.40 1.61
CA ALA A 171 -17.34 12.30 1.54
C ALA A 171 -18.44 12.58 0.50
N GLU A 172 -18.80 13.86 0.31
CA GLU A 172 -19.74 14.32 -0.73
C GLU A 172 -19.09 14.43 -2.12
N GLY A 173 -17.78 14.19 -2.24
CA GLY A 173 -17.02 14.31 -3.48
C GLY A 173 -16.53 15.73 -3.80
N ASN A 174 -16.53 16.63 -2.82
CA ASN A 174 -15.98 17.97 -2.94
C ASN A 174 -14.53 18.01 -2.46
N PHE A 175 -13.60 18.30 -3.38
CA PHE A 175 -12.15 18.33 -3.12
C PHE A 175 -11.56 19.75 -3.11
N SER A 176 -12.38 20.78 -2.85
CA SER A 176 -11.95 22.20 -2.90
C SER A 176 -10.91 22.58 -1.84
N ARG A 177 -10.74 21.78 -0.78
CA ARG A 177 -9.79 22.02 0.32
C ARG A 177 -8.43 21.43 0.01
N GLU A 178 -7.76 22.04 -0.97
CA GLU A 178 -6.54 21.51 -1.56
C GLU A 178 -5.43 21.28 -0.52
N TYR A 179 -5.26 22.14 0.48
CA TYR A 179 -4.12 22.04 1.41
C TYR A 179 -4.28 20.96 2.48
N GLU A 180 -5.45 20.86 3.11
CA GLU A 180 -5.74 19.80 4.10
C GLU A 180 -5.75 18.42 3.44
N LEU A 181 -6.32 18.33 2.23
CA LEU A 181 -6.30 17.11 1.44
C LEU A 181 -4.87 16.77 0.97
N ALA A 182 -4.07 17.77 0.58
CA ALA A 182 -2.67 17.60 0.21
C ALA A 182 -1.86 16.99 1.35
N LYS A 183 -2.09 17.40 2.60
CA LYS A 183 -1.42 16.81 3.77
C LYS A 183 -1.74 15.33 3.92
N ALA A 184 -3.02 14.96 3.89
CA ALA A 184 -3.44 13.56 4.01
C ALA A 184 -2.88 12.71 2.85
N LEU A 185 -2.94 13.22 1.62
CA LEU A 185 -2.36 12.56 0.46
C LEU A 185 -0.84 12.39 0.57
N PHE A 186 -0.12 13.42 1.04
CA PHE A 186 1.32 13.36 1.26
C PHE A 186 1.69 12.31 2.30
N ILE A 187 1.04 12.32 3.47
CA ILE A 187 1.25 11.34 4.54
C ILE A 187 1.01 9.93 4.00
N GLY A 188 -0.09 9.74 3.29
CA GLY A 188 -0.43 8.45 2.70
C GLY A 188 0.52 7.98 1.61
N ALA A 189 1.05 8.89 0.81
CA ALA A 189 2.04 8.58 -0.21
C ALA A 189 3.35 8.07 0.42
N VAL A 190 3.77 8.66 1.53
CA VAL A 190 4.95 8.22 2.29
C VAL A 190 4.68 6.89 2.99
N ARG A 191 3.60 6.79 3.79
CA ARG A 191 3.28 5.59 4.58
C ARG A 191 2.96 4.38 3.70
N GLY A 192 2.31 4.60 2.55
CA GLY A 192 2.04 3.57 1.55
C GLY A 192 3.25 3.20 0.68
N GLY A 193 4.40 3.85 0.86
CA GLY A 193 5.63 3.55 0.12
C GLY A 193 5.60 3.98 -1.35
N PHE A 194 4.69 4.86 -1.72
CA PHE A 194 4.53 5.39 -3.08
C PHE A 194 5.48 6.54 -3.39
N LEU A 195 6.02 7.22 -2.37
CA LEU A 195 6.86 8.40 -2.51
C LEU A 195 8.24 8.19 -1.88
N ASP A 196 9.29 8.55 -2.60
CA ASP A 196 10.61 8.76 -2.02
C ASP A 196 10.62 10.07 -1.25
N PHE A 197 10.77 10.00 0.08
CA PHE A 197 10.81 11.18 0.92
C PHE A 197 12.02 12.08 0.62
N SER A 198 13.14 11.56 0.11
CA SER A 198 14.34 12.37 -0.14
C SER A 198 14.19 13.23 -1.39
N THR A 199 13.77 12.60 -2.50
CA THR A 199 13.65 13.25 -3.81
C THR A 199 12.25 13.85 -4.06
N LYS A 200 11.26 13.47 -3.24
CA LYS A 200 9.84 13.79 -3.44
C LYS A 200 9.30 13.25 -4.77
N GLU A 201 9.87 12.17 -5.28
CA GLU A 201 9.42 11.50 -6.50
C GLU A 201 8.58 10.27 -6.17
N PHE A 202 7.52 10.05 -6.95
CA PHE A 202 6.71 8.86 -6.87
C PHE A 202 7.40 7.67 -7.54
N TYR A 203 7.38 6.54 -6.85
CA TYR A 203 7.68 5.23 -7.41
C TYR A 203 6.51 4.80 -8.29
N MET A 204 6.56 5.17 -9.57
CA MET A 204 5.44 4.98 -10.50
C MET A 204 5.05 3.51 -10.69
N ASP A 205 6.03 2.61 -10.63
CA ASP A 205 5.83 1.16 -10.60
C ASP A 205 4.94 0.74 -9.42
N ARG A 206 5.17 1.29 -8.21
CA ARG A 206 4.38 0.96 -7.02
C ARG A 206 2.96 1.52 -7.09
N VAL A 207 2.82 2.73 -7.61
CA VAL A 207 1.50 3.34 -7.83
C VAL A 207 0.72 2.54 -8.88
N TYR A 208 1.37 2.11 -9.97
CA TYR A 208 0.78 1.18 -10.94
C TYR A 208 0.39 -0.15 -10.29
N THR A 209 1.26 -0.76 -9.51
CA THR A 209 0.99 -2.03 -8.83
C THR A 209 -0.22 -1.93 -7.90
N GLN A 210 -0.42 -0.80 -7.23
CA GLN A 210 -1.56 -0.59 -6.33
C GLN A 210 -2.87 -0.27 -7.06
N PHE A 211 -2.83 0.60 -8.08
CA PHE A 211 -4.04 1.21 -8.65
C PHE A 211 -4.30 0.86 -10.13
N THR A 212 -3.37 0.17 -10.80
CA THR A 212 -3.49 -0.34 -12.18
C THR A 212 -3.71 0.77 -13.22
N PHE A 213 -2.83 1.77 -13.27
CA PHE A 213 -2.87 2.85 -14.28
C PHE A 213 -1.77 2.66 -15.33
N PRO A 214 -2.07 2.09 -16.52
CA PRO A 214 -1.03 1.76 -17.50
C PRO A 214 -0.18 2.96 -17.93
N SER A 215 -0.75 4.16 -17.93
CA SER A 215 -0.03 5.40 -18.25
C SER A 215 1.13 5.69 -17.29
N LEU A 216 1.11 5.16 -16.05
CA LEU A 216 2.18 5.37 -15.08
C LEU A 216 3.48 4.65 -15.42
N LEU A 217 3.43 3.58 -16.22
CA LEU A 217 4.62 2.87 -16.66
C LEU A 217 5.30 3.54 -17.87
N SER A 218 4.73 4.62 -18.38
CA SER A 218 5.24 5.35 -19.54
C SER A 218 6.41 6.29 -19.20
N GLU A 219 7.26 6.56 -20.19
CA GLU A 219 8.27 7.61 -20.06
C GLU A 219 7.63 8.99 -19.87
N GLU A 220 6.42 9.22 -20.40
CA GLU A 220 5.66 10.45 -20.19
C GLU A 220 5.39 10.71 -18.71
N ALA A 221 4.94 9.69 -17.96
CA ALA A 221 4.66 9.81 -16.53
C ALA A 221 5.92 10.16 -15.73
N ALA A 222 7.06 9.52 -16.03
CA ALA A 222 8.34 9.84 -15.43
C ALA A 222 8.79 11.28 -15.74
N ARG A 223 8.69 11.69 -17.02
CA ARG A 223 9.03 13.05 -17.47
C ARG A 223 8.14 14.12 -16.83
N CYS A 224 6.87 13.80 -16.55
CA CYS A 224 5.95 14.73 -15.91
C CYS A 224 6.44 15.15 -14.51
N GLN A 225 6.85 14.21 -13.66
CA GLN A 225 7.32 14.52 -12.31
C GLN A 225 8.52 15.46 -12.33
N ALA A 226 9.51 15.17 -13.20
CA ALA A 226 10.68 16.00 -13.38
C ALA A 226 10.32 17.40 -13.89
N LYS A 227 9.34 17.49 -14.80
CA LYS A 227 8.82 18.78 -15.29
C LYS A 227 8.19 19.61 -14.17
N VAL A 228 7.32 19.00 -13.35
CA VAL A 228 6.71 19.70 -12.20
C VAL A 228 7.77 20.18 -11.22
N THR A 229 8.76 19.36 -10.87
CA THR A 229 9.87 19.76 -9.98
C THR A 229 10.62 20.99 -10.50
N ARG A 230 10.82 21.10 -11.83
CA ARG A 230 11.51 22.25 -12.43
C ARG A 230 10.66 23.51 -12.52
N GLU A 231 9.37 23.37 -12.80
CA GLU A 231 8.47 24.50 -13.06
C GLU A 231 7.79 25.05 -11.80
N PHE A 232 7.55 24.20 -10.81
CA PHE A 232 6.84 24.56 -9.58
C PHE A 232 7.82 24.88 -8.45
N HIS A 233 8.19 26.15 -8.35
CA HIS A 233 9.12 26.63 -7.33
C HIS A 233 8.42 26.77 -5.97
N THR A 234 8.70 25.84 -5.06
CA THR A 234 8.23 25.90 -3.67
C THR A 234 9.26 25.27 -2.73
N ASN A 235 9.29 25.75 -1.49
CA ASN A 235 10.01 25.09 -0.39
C ASN A 235 9.09 24.17 0.44
N ASP A 236 7.78 24.17 0.16
CA ASP A 236 6.82 23.29 0.83
C ASP A 236 6.75 21.93 0.11
N PRO A 237 7.24 20.84 0.72
CA PRO A 237 7.23 19.52 0.11
C PRO A 237 5.80 18.97 -0.09
N ILE A 238 4.84 19.37 0.75
CA ILE A 238 3.43 18.94 0.61
C ILE A 238 2.84 19.57 -0.66
N ALA A 239 3.05 20.87 -0.85
CA ALA A 239 2.59 21.58 -2.03
C ALA A 239 3.19 20.99 -3.32
N LEU A 240 4.49 20.68 -3.33
CA LEU A 240 5.16 20.08 -4.49
C LEU A 240 4.58 18.69 -4.84
N VAL A 241 4.42 17.82 -3.85
CA VAL A 241 3.88 16.47 -4.06
C VAL A 241 2.44 16.53 -4.53
N PHE A 242 1.63 17.40 -3.93
CA PHE A 242 0.24 17.58 -4.36
C PHE A 242 0.14 18.08 -5.80
N GLU A 243 1.02 19.00 -6.20
CA GLU A 243 1.08 19.46 -7.59
C GLU A 243 1.47 18.33 -8.56
N LYS A 244 2.37 17.42 -8.15
CA LYS A 244 2.69 16.20 -8.92
C LYS A 244 1.49 15.26 -9.02
N ILE A 245 0.73 15.07 -7.95
CA ILE A 245 -0.51 14.24 -7.98
C ILE A 245 -1.49 14.82 -9.01
N LYS A 246 -1.75 16.13 -8.94
CA LYS A 246 -2.69 16.82 -9.84
C LYS A 246 -2.27 16.73 -11.31
N ARG A 247 -0.99 16.98 -11.60
CA ARG A 247 -0.48 17.12 -12.98
C ARG A 247 -0.03 15.83 -13.64
N CYS A 248 0.42 14.84 -12.84
CA CYS A 248 1.12 13.67 -13.37
C CYS A 248 0.43 12.34 -13.08
N LEU A 249 -0.34 12.25 -12.01
CA LEU A 249 -1.01 10.99 -11.65
C LEU A 249 -2.45 10.92 -12.16
N GLU A 250 -2.91 11.94 -12.93
CA GLU A 250 -4.27 12.07 -13.47
C GLU A 250 -5.31 11.51 -12.50
N VAL A 251 -5.76 12.32 -11.54
CA VAL A 251 -6.58 11.85 -10.40
C VAL A 251 -7.73 10.96 -10.86
N TYR A 252 -7.52 9.65 -10.77
CA TYR A 252 -8.39 8.64 -11.35
C TYR A 252 -9.52 8.27 -10.40
N GLN A 253 -10.63 7.78 -10.97
CA GLN A 253 -11.87 7.56 -10.25
C GLN A 253 -11.69 6.66 -9.00
N PRO A 254 -11.01 5.50 -9.06
CA PRO A 254 -10.62 4.71 -7.88
C PRO A 254 -9.90 5.45 -6.76
N LEU A 255 -8.98 6.37 -7.05
CA LEU A 255 -8.35 7.16 -5.99
C LEU A 255 -9.38 8.11 -5.36
N LEU A 256 -10.22 8.75 -6.18
CA LEU A 256 -11.31 9.61 -5.68
C LEU A 256 -12.32 8.83 -4.85
N ASP A 257 -12.70 7.63 -5.29
CA ASP A 257 -13.64 6.75 -4.59
C ASP A 257 -13.06 6.30 -3.26
N LEU A 258 -11.78 5.94 -3.23
CA LEU A 258 -11.07 5.62 -2.00
C LEU A 258 -11.07 6.79 -1.01
N LEU A 259 -10.82 8.02 -1.48
CA LEU A 259 -10.87 9.23 -0.65
C LEU A 259 -12.28 9.47 -0.09
N LYS A 260 -13.31 9.38 -0.95
CA LYS A 260 -14.71 9.56 -0.55
C LYS A 260 -15.15 8.52 0.47
N GLU A 261 -14.89 7.25 0.19
CA GLU A 261 -15.32 6.15 1.04
C GLU A 261 -14.65 6.19 2.42
N SER A 262 -13.33 6.40 2.45
CA SER A 262 -12.60 6.51 3.71
C SER A 262 -13.06 7.72 4.55
N ALA A 263 -13.34 8.86 3.92
CA ALA A 263 -13.91 10.02 4.59
C ALA A 263 -15.34 9.74 5.12
N ALA A 264 -16.21 9.12 4.31
CA ALA A 264 -17.57 8.76 4.71
C ALA A 264 -17.59 7.83 5.94
N GLN A 265 -16.68 6.84 5.98
CA GLN A 265 -16.55 5.94 7.14
C GLN A 265 -16.13 6.67 8.42
N LEU A 266 -15.31 7.73 8.34
CA LEU A 266 -14.95 8.56 9.48
C LEU A 266 -16.12 9.45 9.91
N VAL A 267 -16.78 10.13 8.96
CA VAL A 267 -17.94 11.00 9.23
C VAL A 267 -19.07 10.22 9.90
N ALA A 268 -19.34 8.98 9.47
CA ALA A 268 -20.34 8.11 10.09
C ALA A 268 -20.03 7.78 11.57
N LYS A 269 -18.76 7.87 11.98
CA LYS A 269 -18.29 7.64 13.36
C LYS A 269 -18.07 8.93 14.15
N LYS A 270 -18.42 10.11 13.59
CA LYS A 270 -18.22 11.41 14.24
C LYS A 270 -18.89 11.45 15.63
N PRO A 271 -18.15 11.79 16.70
CA PRO A 271 -18.74 11.95 18.03
C PRO A 271 -19.86 12.99 18.02
N LYS A 272 -21.00 12.65 18.62
CA LYS A 272 -22.13 13.58 18.79
C LYS A 272 -21.72 14.68 19.78
N GLY A 273 -21.30 15.84 19.26
CA GLY A 273 -20.89 16.99 20.07
C GLY A 273 -20.08 18.06 19.32
N CYS A 274 -19.43 17.72 18.20
CA CYS A 274 -18.62 18.67 17.43
C CYS A 274 -19.42 19.50 16.39
N GLY A 275 -20.72 19.69 16.60
CA GLY A 275 -21.61 20.33 15.63
C GLY A 275 -22.54 21.34 16.29
N GLY A 276 -22.04 22.55 16.54
CA GLY A 276 -22.87 23.63 17.04
C GLY A 276 -22.19 24.98 16.88
N LYS A 277 -22.69 25.80 15.95
CA LYS A 277 -22.56 27.26 16.04
C LYS A 277 -23.27 27.70 17.31
N SER A 278 -22.57 27.73 18.45
CA SER A 278 -23.03 28.46 19.62
C SER A 278 -21.88 29.32 20.12
N SER A 279 -22.10 30.63 19.99
CA SER A 279 -21.37 31.70 20.64
C SER A 279 -20.96 31.33 22.07
N GLY A 280 -19.65 31.36 22.33
CA GLY A 280 -19.10 31.44 23.68
C GLY A 280 -19.06 30.14 24.48
N CYS A 281 -18.08 29.28 24.20
CA CYS A 281 -17.35 28.52 25.22
C CYS A 281 -16.06 27.98 24.59
N GLY A 282 -14.93 28.18 25.28
CA GLY A 282 -13.59 27.93 24.74
C GLY A 282 -13.29 26.47 24.41
N CYS A 283 -12.85 26.23 23.18
CA CYS A 283 -12.34 24.95 22.68
C CYS A 283 -10.96 24.59 23.27
N HIS A 284 -10.87 24.39 24.58
CA HIS A 284 -9.69 23.76 25.19
C HIS A 284 -9.86 22.28 25.50
N SER A 285 -11.06 21.72 25.43
CA SER A 285 -11.32 20.31 25.78
C SER A 285 -11.45 19.33 24.61
N CYS A 286 -11.61 19.79 23.36
CA CYS A 286 -11.79 18.88 22.21
C CYS A 286 -10.48 18.42 21.54
N CYS A 287 -9.32 18.97 21.92
CA CYS A 287 -8.02 18.57 21.35
C CYS A 287 -7.22 17.63 22.26
N ALA A 288 -7.80 17.14 23.36
CA ALA A 288 -7.09 16.37 24.37
C ALA A 288 -7.88 15.14 24.85
N GLU A 289 -8.52 14.41 23.94
CA GLU A 289 -8.79 12.99 24.20
C GLU A 289 -7.78 12.19 23.40
N ARG A 290 -6.78 11.68 24.14
CA ARG A 290 -5.82 10.70 23.66
C ARG A 290 -6.56 9.55 22.97
N ASN A 291 -6.03 9.14 21.82
CA ASN A 291 -6.31 7.89 21.14
C ASN A 291 -5.83 6.67 21.97
N ASP A 292 -6.29 6.52 23.22
CA ASP A 292 -5.92 5.39 24.08
C ASP A 292 -6.83 4.16 23.88
N ALA A 293 -7.76 4.19 22.90
CA ALA A 293 -8.79 3.15 22.76
C ALA A 293 -8.67 2.21 21.54
N TYR A 294 -7.62 2.30 20.71
CA TYR A 294 -7.55 1.50 19.47
C TYR A 294 -6.30 0.63 19.25
N TYR A 295 -5.38 0.55 20.22
CA TYR A 295 -4.28 -0.42 20.17
C TYR A 295 -4.54 -1.56 21.16
N PRO A 296 -4.81 -2.81 20.71
CA PRO A 296 -4.65 -3.95 21.59
C PRO A 296 -3.18 -4.04 22.00
N ARG A 297 -2.91 -4.02 23.30
CA ARG A 297 -1.57 -4.29 23.82
C ARG A 297 -1.12 -5.67 23.33
N PRO A 298 0.09 -5.83 22.78
CA PRO A 298 0.66 -7.16 22.63
C PRO A 298 0.86 -7.73 24.04
N HIS A 299 0.14 -8.81 24.34
CA HIS A 299 0.60 -9.74 25.35
C HIS A 299 1.75 -10.51 24.71
N TYR A 300 3.00 -10.17 25.04
CA TYR A 300 4.14 -11.06 25.30
C TYR A 300 5.29 -10.23 25.88
#